data_AF-A0A3D1JC77-F1
#
_entry.id   AF-A0A3D1JC77-F1
#
_cell.length_a   1.000
_cell.length_b   1.000
_cell.length_c   1.000
_cell.angle_alpha   90.00
_cell.angle_beta   90.00
_cell.angle_gamma   90.00
#
_symmetry.space_group_name_H-M   'P 1'
#
loop_
_entity.id
_entity.type
_entity.pdbx_description
1 polymer ?
#
loop_
_entity_poly.entity_id
_entity_poly.type
_entity_poly.pdbx_seq_one_letter_code
_entity_poly.pdbx_strand_id
1 'polypeptide(L)' 'SQALAAELMAQDSMGIIYPSVRHPGGTNLACFRPALVGNVRKAQTYRLTWAGSPQPAVEIT' A
#
# COMPACT_ATOMS: atom_id res chain seq x y z
N SER A 1 -0.62 9.83 -7.82
CA SER A 1 -1.73 10.61 -8.41
C SER A 1 -2.89 9.67 -8.68
N GLN A 2 -4.12 10.04 -8.30
CA GLN A 2 -5.32 9.24 -8.61
C GLN A 2 -5.58 9.16 -10.13
N ALA A 3 -5.26 10.23 -10.88
CA ALA A 3 -5.42 10.26 -12.33
C ALA A 3 -4.55 9.21 -13.05
N LEU A 4 -3.28 9.09 -12.65
CA LEU A 4 -2.37 8.07 -13.20
C LEU A 4 -2.89 6.65 -12.94
N ALA A 5 -3.47 6.40 -11.77
CA ALA A 5 -4.05 5.10 -11.47
C ALA A 5 -5.21 4.77 -12.41
N ALA A 6 -6.10 5.74 -12.67
CA ALA A 6 -7.22 5.56 -13.60
C ALA A 6 -6.76 5.27 -15.04
N GLU A 7 -5.75 6.00 -15.52
CA GLU A 7 -5.16 5.78 -16.84
C GLU A 7 -4.56 4.37 -16.98
N LEU A 8 -3.74 3.96 -16.00
CA LEU A 8 -3.12 2.64 -16.01
C LEU A 8 -4.14 1.51 -15.94
N MET A 9 -5.21 1.69 -15.16
CA MET A 9 -6.31 0.72 -15.12
C MET A 9 -7.05 0.65 -16.46
N ALA A 10 -7.26 1.78 -17.15
CA ALA A 10 -7.89 1.81 -18.46
C ALA A 10 -7.03 1.17 -19.56
N GLN A 11 -5.72 1.11 -19.37
CA GLN A 11 -4.76 0.44 -20.26
C GLN A 11 -4.52 -1.03 -19.89
N ASP A 12 -5.35 -1.62 -19.00
CA ASP A 12 -5.17 -2.99 -18.49
C ASP A 12 -3.78 -3.27 -17.88
N SER A 13 -3.16 -2.24 -17.31
CA SER A 13 -1.92 -2.41 -16.57
C SER A 13 -2.12 -3.31 -15.36
N MET A 14 -1.06 -4.04 -15.02
CA MET A 14 -1.04 -4.91 -13.85
C MET A 14 -0.74 -4.14 -12.56
N GLY A 15 -0.15 -2.95 -12.68
CA GLY A 15 0.34 -2.17 -11.54
C GLY A 15 1.63 -1.43 -11.86
N ILE A 16 2.29 -0.91 -10.82
CA ILE A 16 3.60 -0.24 -10.93
C ILE A 16 4.52 -0.59 -9.76
N ILE A 17 5.82 -0.60 -10.05
CA ILE A 17 6.91 -0.64 -9.07
C ILE A 17 7.52 0.76 -9.01
N TYR A 18 7.74 1.28 -7.80
CA TYR A 18 8.27 2.64 -7.62
C TYR A 18 9.11 2.75 -6.34
N PRO A 19 10.06 3.68 -6.25
CA PRO A 19 10.93 3.82 -5.09
C PRO A 19 10.16 4.24 -3.84
N SER A 20 10.62 3.76 -2.68
CA SER A 20 10.10 4.22 -1.39
C SER A 20 10.65 5.57 -0.99
N VAL A 21 9.75 6.47 -0.59
CA VAL A 21 10.10 7.78 -0.04
C VAL A 21 10.33 7.75 1.47
N ARG A 22 9.92 6.68 2.15
CA ARG A 22 10.04 6.53 3.62
C ARG A 22 11.16 5.58 4.04
N HIS A 23 11.64 4.74 3.12
CA HIS A 23 12.71 3.78 3.38
C HIS A 23 13.76 3.87 2.26
N PRO A 24 14.94 4.45 2.52
CA PRO A 24 16.02 4.51 1.54
C PRO A 24 16.38 3.12 0.98
N GLY A 25 16.46 3.00 -0.34
CA GLY A 25 16.67 1.71 -1.03
C GLY A 25 15.43 0.80 -1.06
N GLY A 26 14.33 1.21 -0.44
CA GLY A 26 13.07 0.47 -0.45
C GLY A 26 12.34 0.55 -1.79
N THR A 27 11.58 -0.49 -2.08
CA THR A 27 10.72 -0.60 -3.26
C THR A 27 9.27 -0.76 -2.84
N ASN A 28 8.38 0.03 -3.45
CA ASN A 28 6.94 -0.10 -3.29
C ASN A 28 6.33 -0.79 -4.52
N LEU A 29 5.20 -1.45 -4.29
CA LEU A 29 4.39 -2.09 -5.32
C LEU A 29 2.93 -1.62 -5.18
N ALA A 30 2.34 -1.20 -6.29
CA ALA A 30 0.89 -1.07 -6.43
C ALA A 30 0.42 -2.08 -7.46
N CYS A 31 -0.56 -2.92 -7.14
CA CYS A 31 -1.10 -3.93 -8.05
C CYS A 31 -2.62 -3.76 -8.20
N PHE A 32 -3.12 -3.90 -9.43
CA PHE A 32 -4.56 -3.84 -9.74
C PHE A 32 -5.19 -5.24 -9.84
N ARG A 33 -4.36 -6.29 -9.74
CA ARG A 33 -4.75 -7.70 -9.76
C ARG A 33 -4.07 -8.39 -8.58
N PRO A 34 -4.79 -8.63 -7.45
CA PRO A 34 -4.19 -9.18 -6.23
C PRO A 34 -3.46 -10.52 -6.43
N ALA A 35 -3.90 -11.34 -7.39
CA ALA A 35 -3.29 -12.63 -7.71
C ALA A 35 -1.81 -12.56 -8.14
N LEU A 36 -1.31 -11.39 -8.53
CA LEU A 36 0.09 -11.20 -8.89
C LEU A 36 1.05 -11.24 -7.70
N VAL A 37 0.55 -11.07 -6.49
CA VAL A 37 1.38 -11.00 -5.28
C VAL A 37 1.18 -12.29 -4.48
N GLY A 38 1.85 -13.36 -4.92
CA GLY A 38 1.66 -14.71 -4.36
C GLY A 38 2.37 -14.98 -3.04
N ASN A 39 3.47 -14.28 -2.74
CA ASN A 39 4.33 -14.55 -1.57
C ASN A 39 4.24 -13.46 -0.49
N VAL A 40 3.06 -12.90 -0.26
CA VAL A 40 2.88 -11.91 0.80
C VAL A 40 2.92 -12.61 2.16
N ARG A 41 3.95 -12.33 2.96
CA ARG A 41 4.00 -12.74 4.37
C ARG A 41 3.41 -11.62 5.21
N LYS A 42 2.22 -11.85 5.76
CA LYS A 42 1.60 -10.91 6.69
C LYS A 42 2.51 -10.77 7.91
N ALA A 43 2.95 -9.55 8.20
CA ALA A 43 3.66 -9.23 9.42
C ALA A 43 2.66 -8.95 10.56
N GLN A 44 3.15 -8.33 11.64
CA GLN A 44 2.31 -7.90 12.76
C GLN A 44 1.13 -7.02 12.28
N THR A 45 -0.06 -7.27 12.83
CA THR A 45 -1.23 -6.43 12.54
C THR A 45 -1.29 -5.30 13.55
N TYR A 46 -1.46 -4.06 13.06
CA TYR A 46 -1.65 -2.89 13.91
C TYR A 46 -3.07 -2.35 13.70
N ARG A 47 -3.81 -2.14 14.78
CA ARG A 47 -5.08 -1.39 14.78
C ARG A 47 -4.80 0.02 15.26
N LEU A 48 -5.19 1.00 14.45
CA LEU A 48 -5.06 2.42 14.77
C LEU A 48 -6.47 3.00 14.97
N THR A 49 -6.73 3.59 16.13
CA THR A 49 -8.03 4.18 16.48
C THR A 49 -7.88 5.67 16.75
N TRP A 50 -8.62 6.51 16.02
CA TRP A 50 -8.69 7.95 16.25
C TRP A 50 -10.01 8.32 16.92
N ALA A 51 -9.92 8.93 18.11
CA ALA A 51 -11.07 9.33 18.92
C ALA A 51 -10.99 10.82 19.29
N GLY A 52 -11.15 11.69 18.29
CA GLY A 52 -11.16 13.15 18.47
C GLY A 52 -9.77 13.82 18.50
N SER A 53 -8.69 13.05 18.33
CA SER A 53 -7.31 13.58 18.23
C SER A 53 -6.60 13.01 16.99
N PRO A 54 -5.62 13.74 16.41
CA PRO A 54 -4.81 13.24 15.30
C PRO A 54 -3.86 12.10 15.71
N GLN A 55 -3.56 11.98 17.00
CA GLN A 55 -2.75 10.89 17.55
C GLN A 55 -3.64 9.64 17.74
N PRO A 56 -3.35 8.51 17.09
CA PRO A 56 -4.13 7.30 17.27
C PRO A 56 -3.70 6.50 18.50
N ALA A 57 -4.64 5.80 19.13
CA ALA A 57 -4.31 4.64 19.96
C ALA A 57 -3.87 3.49 19.04
N VAL A 58 -2.76 2.83 19.38
CA VAL A 58 -2.18 1.76 18.56
C VAL A 58 -2.21 0.45 19.34
N GLU A 59 -2.89 -0.54 18.80
CA GLU A 59 -2.96 -1.90 19.34
C GLU A 59 -2.27 -2.88 18.39
N ILE A 60 -1.54 -3.84 18.96
CA ILE A 60 -0.87 -4.90 18.23
C ILE A 60 -1.70 -6.17 18.36
N THR A 61 -2.17 -6.72 17.22
CA THR A 61 -2.94 -7.98 17.14
C THR A 61 -2.14 -9.06 16.42
#